data_AF-A0A949FR05-F1
#
_entry.id   AF-A0A949FR05-F1
#
_cell.length_a   1.000
_cell.length_b   1.000
_cell.length_c   1.000
_cell.angle_alpha   90.00
_cell.angle_beta   90.00
_cell.angle_gamma   90.00
#
_symmetry.space_group_name_H-M   'P 1'
#
loop_
_entity.id
_entity.type
_entity.pdbx_description
1 polymer ?
#
loop_
_entity_poly.entity_id
_entity_poly.type
_entity_poly.pdbx_seq_one_letter_code
_entity_poly.pdbx_strand_id
1 'polypeptide(L)'
;LLEAYFGPDFTLDEELSLECLRIPHFYNAFYVYKYATGLAAAIALSRRVLGGGPQELSDYMGFLQGGCSKDPLDLLRDAGVDMSQTEPVETALQVFSDLVAELDSLI
;
A
#
# COMPACT_ATOMS: atom_id res chain seq x y z
N LEU A 1 16.81 12.40 -0.65
CA LEU A 1 15.67 11.46 -0.69
C LEU A 1 16.09 10.09 -0.19
N LEU A 2 17.13 9.47 -0.75
CA LEU A 2 17.67 8.19 -0.28
C LEU A 2 18.01 8.21 1.22
N GLU A 3 18.77 9.20 1.68
CA GLU A 3 19.09 9.40 3.11
C GLU A 3 17.85 9.46 4.01
N ALA A 4 16.80 10.16 3.56
CA ALA A 4 15.56 10.32 4.33
C ALA A 4 14.74 9.02 4.43
N TYR A 5 14.82 8.13 3.44
CA TYR A 5 14.08 6.86 3.41
C TYR A 5 14.85 5.72 4.06
N PHE A 6 16.17 5.66 3.87
CA PHE A 6 17.00 4.55 4.36
C PHE A 6 17.55 4.78 5.78
N GLY A 7 17.64 6.04 6.22
CA GLY A 7 18.11 6.36 7.58
C GLY A 7 19.63 6.20 7.76
N PRO A 8 20.13 6.49 8.97
CA PRO A 8 21.57 6.55 9.24
C PRO A 8 22.26 5.18 9.29
N ASP A 9 21.51 4.10 9.48
CA ASP A 9 22.05 2.75 9.60
C ASP A 9 22.32 2.08 8.24
N PHE A 10 21.93 2.74 7.14
CA PHE A 10 22.16 2.27 5.78
C PHE A 10 23.35 2.97 5.14
N THR A 11 24.31 2.20 4.60
CA THR A 11 25.44 2.76 3.84
C THR A 11 25.01 3.04 2.41
N LEU A 12 25.11 4.30 1.97
CA LEU A 12 24.81 4.71 0.59
C LEU A 12 26.07 4.69 -0.27
N ASP A 13 26.12 3.81 -1.26
CA ASP A 13 27.15 3.83 -2.30
C ASP A 13 26.99 5.06 -3.21
N GLU A 14 28.12 5.57 -3.74
CA GLU A 14 28.13 6.77 -4.59
C GLU A 14 27.25 6.60 -5.85
N GLU A 15 27.20 5.38 -6.41
CA GLU A 15 26.42 5.03 -7.58
C GLU A 15 24.91 5.15 -7.38
N LEU A 16 24.40 5.07 -6.14
CA LEU A 16 22.96 5.18 -5.86
C LEU A 16 22.40 6.57 -6.22
N SER A 17 23.27 7.59 -6.28
CA SER A 17 22.88 8.92 -6.77
C SER A 17 22.35 8.91 -8.22
N LEU A 18 22.72 7.90 -9.02
CA LEU A 18 22.31 7.71 -10.40
C LEU A 18 21.15 6.71 -10.57
N GLU A 19 20.62 6.16 -9.47
CA GLU A 19 19.61 5.10 -9.50
C GLU A 19 18.36 5.50 -10.31
N CYS A 20 17.96 6.77 -10.28
CA CYS A 20 16.76 7.21 -11.00
C CYS A 20 16.86 7.01 -12.52
N LEU A 21 18.07 6.99 -13.09
CA LEU A 21 18.28 6.88 -14.53
C LEU A 21 17.93 5.49 -15.06
N ARG A 22 18.04 4.45 -14.22
CA ARG A 22 17.81 3.05 -14.61
C ARG A 22 16.37 2.56 -14.38
N ILE A 23 15.49 3.37 -13.77
CA ILE A 23 14.12 2.96 -13.43
C ILE A 23 13.16 3.26 -14.59
N PRO A 24 12.64 2.25 -15.32
CA PRO A 24 11.79 2.48 -16.50
C PRO A 24 10.50 3.23 -16.19
N HIS A 25 9.96 3.06 -14.98
CA HIS A 25 8.72 3.71 -14.56
C HIS A 25 8.84 5.24 -14.47
N PHE A 26 10.04 5.81 -14.35
CA PHE A 26 10.23 7.27 -14.32
C PHE A 26 10.05 7.92 -15.69
N TYR A 27 10.07 7.12 -16.76
CA TYR A 27 9.71 7.56 -18.11
C TYR A 27 8.20 7.48 -18.38
N ASN A 28 7.40 7.16 -17.36
CA ASN A 28 5.94 7.20 -17.38
C ASN A 28 5.43 8.13 -16.27
N ALA A 29 4.77 9.21 -16.65
CA ALA A 29 4.37 10.25 -15.70
C ALA A 29 3.40 9.71 -14.64
N PHE A 30 3.73 9.94 -13.36
CA PHE A 30 2.87 9.70 -12.20
C PHE A 30 2.28 8.28 -12.09
N TYR A 31 3.03 7.26 -12.49
CA TYR A 31 2.58 5.86 -12.37
C TYR A 31 2.88 5.24 -11.00
N VAL A 32 4.10 5.46 -10.49
CA VAL A 32 4.67 4.67 -9.38
C VAL A 32 3.93 4.79 -8.05
N TYR A 33 3.26 5.91 -7.78
CA TYR A 33 2.54 6.10 -6.51
C TYR A 33 1.40 5.08 -6.34
N LYS A 34 0.88 4.55 -7.46
CA LYS A 34 -0.20 3.55 -7.47
C LYS A 34 0.19 2.25 -6.80
N TYR A 35 1.49 1.91 -6.77
CA TYR A 35 1.98 0.74 -6.02
C TYR A 35 1.78 0.93 -4.52
N ALA A 36 2.16 2.11 -3.99
CA ALA A 36 2.01 2.41 -2.58
C ALA A 36 0.53 2.49 -2.16
N THR A 37 -0.29 3.23 -2.92
CA THR A 37 -1.72 3.34 -2.62
C THR A 37 -2.46 2.01 -2.84
N GLY A 38 -2.06 1.23 -3.85
CA GLY A 38 -2.64 -0.09 -4.12
C GLY A 38 -2.33 -1.10 -3.01
N LEU A 39 -1.10 -1.12 -2.51
CA LEU A 39 -0.72 -1.98 -1.37
C LEU A 39 -1.47 -1.56 -0.09
N ALA A 40 -1.56 -0.26 0.19
CA ALA A 40 -2.31 0.25 1.34
C ALA A 40 -3.80 -0.14 1.26
N ALA A 41 -4.43 0.02 0.09
CA ALA A 41 -5.80 -0.41 -0.14
C ALA A 41 -5.97 -1.93 0.05
N ALA A 42 -5.05 -2.73 -0.49
CA ALA A 42 -5.09 -4.18 -0.38
C ALA A 42 -4.99 -4.66 1.09
N ILE A 43 -4.10 -4.07 1.88
CA ILE A 43 -3.97 -4.39 3.31
C ILE A 43 -5.24 -3.98 4.06
N ALA A 44 -5.77 -2.78 3.81
CA ALA A 44 -7.00 -2.32 4.44
C ALA A 44 -8.20 -3.24 4.12
N LEU A 45 -8.39 -3.61 2.85
CA LEU A 45 -9.41 -4.57 2.42
C LEU A 45 -9.20 -5.93 3.09
N SER A 46 -7.97 -6.43 3.13
CA SER A 46 -7.64 -7.72 3.74
C SER A 46 -8.00 -7.74 5.23
N ARG A 47 -7.65 -6.69 6.00
CA ARG A 47 -8.02 -6.60 7.42
C ARG A 47 -9.52 -6.56 7.61
N ARG A 48 -10.23 -5.83 6.75
CA ARG A 48 -11.69 -5.73 6.79
C ARG A 48 -12.36 -7.08 6.52
N VAL A 49 -11.89 -7.83 5.53
CA VAL A 49 -12.42 -9.17 5.21
C VAL A 49 -12.08 -10.19 6.30
N LEU A 50 -10.85 -10.21 6.82
CA LEU A 50 -10.40 -11.19 7.82
C LEU A 50 -10.96 -10.91 9.23
N GLY A 51 -11.18 -9.64 9.58
CA GLY A 51 -11.71 -9.22 10.87
C GLY A 51 -13.22 -8.95 10.89
N GLY A 52 -13.87 -8.94 9.72
CA GLY A 52 -15.28 -8.63 9.56
C GLY A 52 -16.18 -9.86 9.50
N GLY A 53 -17.39 -9.67 8.97
CA GLY A 53 -18.40 -10.70 8.80
C GLY A 53 -18.90 -10.83 7.36
N PRO A 54 -20.11 -11.39 7.16
CA PRO A 54 -20.67 -11.61 5.82
C PRO A 54 -20.80 -10.33 4.98
N GLN A 55 -21.00 -9.17 5.61
CA GLN A 55 -21.12 -7.89 4.91
C GLN A 55 -19.78 -7.46 4.30
N GLU A 56 -18.69 -7.47 5.08
CA GLU A 56 -17.36 -7.09 4.60
C GLU A 56 -16.87 -8.01 3.48
N LEU A 57 -17.16 -9.31 3.58
CA LEU A 57 -16.91 -10.25 2.50
C LEU A 57 -17.75 -9.92 1.26
N SER A 58 -19.04 -9.61 1.42
CA SER A 58 -19.92 -9.23 0.31
C SER A 58 -19.44 -7.96 -0.40
N ASP A 59 -19.00 -6.95 0.37
CA ASP A 59 -18.45 -5.69 -0.16
C ASP A 59 -17.21 -5.97 -1.01
N TYR A 60 -16.29 -6.82 -0.52
CA TYR A 60 -15.10 -7.23 -1.27
C TYR A 60 -15.45 -8.03 -2.54
N MET A 61 -16.43 -8.93 -2.48
CA MET A 61 -16.90 -9.63 -3.67
C MET A 61 -17.52 -8.67 -4.69
N GLY A 62 -18.26 -7.65 -4.24
CA GLY A 62 -18.77 -6.57 -5.08
C GLY A 62 -17.66 -5.79 -5.78
N PHE A 63 -16.58 -5.46 -5.05
CA PHE A 63 -15.37 -4.84 -5.63
C PHE A 63 -14.79 -5.67 -6.77
N LEU A 64 -14.58 -6.98 -6.55
CA LEU A 64 -14.02 -7.87 -7.57
C LEU A 64 -14.94 -8.00 -8.79
N GLN A 65 -16.24 -8.10 -8.58
CA GLN A 65 -17.24 -8.15 -9.65
C GLN A 65 -17.31 -6.82 -10.44
N GLY A 66 -16.95 -5.71 -9.81
CA GLY A 66 -16.95 -4.38 -10.43
C GLY A 66 -15.96 -4.23 -11.59
N GLY A 67 -14.86 -4.98 -11.63
CA GLY A 67 -13.87 -4.89 -12.70
C GLY A 67 -13.47 -3.44 -13.04
N CYS A 68 -13.54 -3.07 -14.32
CA CYS A 68 -13.28 -1.70 -14.77
C CYS A 68 -14.56 -0.88 -15.02
N SER A 69 -15.66 -1.19 -14.32
CA SER A 69 -16.97 -0.56 -14.59
C SER A 69 -17.16 0.84 -13.97
N LYS A 70 -16.30 1.23 -13.04
CA LYS A 70 -16.35 2.50 -12.29
C LYS A 70 -14.95 3.03 -12.03
N ASP A 71 -14.86 4.27 -11.56
CA ASP A 71 -13.60 4.85 -11.11
C ASP A 71 -13.01 4.04 -9.94
N PRO A 72 -11.68 3.80 -9.91
CA PRO A 72 -11.06 2.94 -8.90
C PRO A 72 -11.30 3.38 -7.46
N LEU A 73 -11.37 4.70 -7.21
CA LEU A 73 -11.62 5.24 -5.88
C LEU A 73 -13.05 4.98 -5.41
N ASP A 74 -14.02 5.00 -6.31
CA ASP A 74 -15.41 4.70 -5.99
C ASP A 74 -15.60 3.21 -5.74
N LEU A 75 -14.93 2.35 -6.52
CA LEU A 75 -14.92 0.90 -6.28
C LEU A 75 -14.35 0.56 -4.90
N LEU A 76 -13.25 1.21 -4.50
CA LEU A 76 -12.67 1.03 -3.16
C LEU A 76 -13.59 1.57 -2.07
N ARG A 77 -14.25 2.71 -2.28
CA ARG A 77 -15.21 3.26 -1.31
C ARG A 77 -16.43 2.37 -1.13
N ASP A 78 -16.97 1.82 -2.21
CA ASP A 78 -18.04 0.81 -2.18
C ASP A 78 -17.59 -0.44 -1.39
N ALA A 79 -16.29 -0.77 -1.46
CA ALA A 79 -15.65 -1.83 -0.68
C ALA A 79 -15.25 -1.42 0.74
N GLY A 80 -15.66 -0.23 1.20
CA GLY A 80 -15.41 0.34 2.52
C GLY A 80 -13.99 0.83 2.77
N VAL A 81 -13.23 1.16 1.72
CA VAL A 81 -11.89 1.76 1.82
C VAL A 81 -11.88 3.09 1.09
N ASP A 82 -11.80 4.19 1.84
CA ASP A 82 -11.71 5.54 1.27
C ASP A 82 -10.26 6.02 1.19
N MET A 83 -9.70 6.01 -0.03
CA MET A 83 -8.32 6.44 -0.29
C MET A 83 -8.11 7.96 -0.23
N SER A 84 -9.16 8.75 0.03
CA SER A 84 -9.02 10.19 0.34
C SER A 84 -8.64 10.45 1.80
N GLN A 85 -8.73 9.43 2.66
CA GLN A 85 -8.36 9.50 4.08
C GLN A 85 -6.95 8.94 4.31
N THR A 86 -6.35 9.25 5.46
CA THR A 86 -5.04 8.71 5.85
C THR A 86 -5.10 7.26 6.35
N GLU A 87 -6.28 6.82 6.80
CA GLU A 87 -6.52 5.52 7.43
C GLU A 87 -5.95 4.31 6.64
N PRO A 88 -6.09 4.19 5.30
CA PRO A 88 -5.55 3.03 4.59
C PRO A 88 -4.02 2.93 4.69
N VAL A 89 -3.32 4.06 4.67
CA VAL A 89 -1.86 4.12 4.81
C VAL A 89 -1.44 3.84 6.24
N GLU A 90 -2.12 4.42 7.22
CA GLU A 90 -1.88 4.17 8.65
C GLU A 90 -2.08 2.69 9.00
N THR A 91 -3.12 2.07 8.46
CA THR A 91 -3.40 0.63 8.62
C THR A 91 -2.26 -0.23 8.08
N ALA A 92 -1.74 0.11 6.89
CA ALA A 92 -0.62 -0.62 6.29
C ALA A 92 0.67 -0.47 7.11
N LEU A 93 0.96 0.74 7.60
CA LEU A 93 2.11 0.99 8.46
C LEU A 93 1.99 0.29 9.81
N GLN A 94 0.79 0.22 10.38
CA GLN A 94 0.56 -0.53 11.62
C GLN A 94 0.83 -2.03 11.43
N VAL A 95 0.31 -2.63 10.34
CA VAL A 95 0.61 -4.04 10.01
C VAL A 95 2.10 -4.29 9.87
N PHE A 96 2.81 -3.39 9.17
CA PHE A 96 4.26 -3.48 9.05
C PHE A 96 4.95 -3.41 10.42
N SER A 97 4.55 -2.46 11.26
CA SER A 97 5.10 -2.31 12.62
C SER A 97 4.87 -3.55 13.48
N ASP A 98 3.66 -4.12 13.45
CA ASP A 98 3.30 -5.31 14.22
C ASP A 98 4.17 -6.51 13.80
N LEU A 99 4.35 -6.72 12.49
CA LEU A 99 5.17 -7.81 11.95
C LEU A 99 6.66 -7.65 12.27
N VAL A 100 7.17 -6.42 12.25
CA VAL A 100 8.56 -6.14 12.65
C VAL A 100 8.76 -6.42 14.15
N ALA A 101 7.82 -6.02 15.00
CA ALA A 101 7.87 -6.30 16.43
C ALA A 101 7.75 -7.81 16.73
N GLU A 102 6.92 -8.54 15.98
CA GLU A 102 6.84 -10.00 16.06
C GLU A 102 8.17 -10.64 15.70
N LEU A 103 8.80 -10.22 14.59
CA LEU A 103 10.11 -10.71 14.18
C LEU A 103 11.18 -10.44 15.25
N ASP A 104 11.20 -9.24 15.83
CA ASP A 104 12.15 -8.87 16.89
C ASP A 104 12.01 -9.75 18.13
N SER A 105 10.80 -10.20 18.45
CA SER A 105 10.56 -11.12 19.58
C SER A 105 11.03 -12.56 19.36
N LEU A 106 11.33 -12.93 18.10
CA LEU A 106 11.76 -14.27 17.70
C LEU A 106 13.28 -14.42 17.56
N ILE A 107 14.02 -13.31 17.60
CA ILE A 107 15.49 -13.26 17.48
C ILE A 107 16.18 -12.90 18.80
#